data_AF-A0A2D9HDG6-F1
#
_entry.id   AF-A0A2D9HDG6-F1
#
_cell.length_a   1.000
_cell.length_b   1.000
_cell.length_c   1.000
_cell.angle_alpha   90.00
_cell.angle_beta   90.00
_cell.angle_gamma   90.00
#
_symmetry.space_group_name_H-M   'P 1'
#
loop_
_entity.id
_entity.type
_entity.pdbx_description
1 polymer ?
#
loop_
_entity_poly.entity_id
_entity_poly.type
_entity_poly.pdbx_seq_one_letter_code
_entity_poly.pdbx_strand_id
1 'polypeptide(L)' 'ALLEVNTLPGMTAVSLLPMCAGLAGISYEDLCLQMLDRARLERQPREAPTPGA' A
#
# COMPACT_ATOMS: atom_id res chain seq x y z
N ALA A 1 21.64 -7.96 -0.63
CA ALA A 1 20.74 -9.05 -1.04
C ALA A 1 19.31 -8.64 -0.67
N LEU A 2 18.32 -8.99 -1.50
CA LEU A 2 16.89 -8.78 -1.20
C LEU A 2 16.32 -10.08 -0.62
N LEU A 3 15.70 -10.01 0.56
CA LEU A 3 15.10 -11.19 1.21
C LEU A 3 13.65 -11.38 0.78
N GLU A 4 12.83 -10.35 0.98
CA GLU A 4 11.40 -10.37 0.67
C GLU A 4 10.87 -8.97 0.37
N VAL A 5 9.69 -8.91 -0.23
CA VAL A 5 8.92 -7.68 -0.42
C VAL A 5 7.56 -7.88 0.22
N ASN A 6 7.26 -7.11 1.26
CA ASN A 6 5.98 -7.16 1.95
C ASN A 6 5.05 -6.07 1.40
N THR A 7 4.01 -6.48 0.66
CA THR A 7 3.04 -5.57 0.05
C THR A 7 1.93 -5.11 1.00
N LEU A 8 1.85 -5.70 2.20
CA LEU A 8 0.90 -5.36 3.26
C LEU A 8 1.62 -5.35 4.62
N PRO A 9 2.49 -4.35 4.86
CA PRO A 9 3.28 -4.30 6.08
C PRO A 9 2.39 -4.04 7.30
N GLY A 10 2.93 -4.33 8.50
CA GLY A 10 2.31 -3.89 9.74
C GLY A 10 2.20 -2.36 9.79
N MET A 11 1.08 -1.86 10.32
CA MET A 11 0.74 -0.43 10.35
C MET A 11 0.43 0.11 11.76
N THR A 12 0.79 -0.62 12.82
CA THR A 12 0.67 -0.11 14.20
C THR A 12 1.82 0.84 14.53
N ALA A 13 1.70 1.63 15.61
CA ALA A 13 2.74 2.57 16.04
C ALA A 13 4.13 1.92 16.27
N VAL A 14 4.16 0.63 16.56
CA VAL A 14 5.41 -0.15 16.79
C VAL A 14 5.81 -1.01 15.59
N SER A 15 5.10 -0.88 14.46
CA SER A 15 5.46 -1.56 13.21
C SER A 15 6.60 -0.86 12.50
N LEU A 16 7.40 -1.62 11.75
CA LEU A 16 8.64 -1.13 11.13
C LEU A 16 8.41 0.03 10.15
N LEU A 17 7.39 -0.05 9.28
CA LEU A 17 7.14 1.00 8.29
C LEU A 17 6.78 2.35 8.96
N PRO A 18 5.81 2.44 9.89
CA PRO A 18 5.56 3.66 10.66
C PRO A 18 6.79 4.22 11.41
N MET A 19 7.59 3.36 12.06
CA MET A 19 8.79 3.80 12.77
C MET A 19 9.83 4.40 11.82
N CYS A 20 10.09 3.77 10.67
CA CYS A 20 10.99 4.30 9.66
C CYS A 20 10.50 5.62 9.06
N ALA A 21 9.19 5.75 8.82
CA ALA A 21 8.59 7.01 8.36
C ALA A 21 8.79 8.13 9.40
N GLY A 22 8.59 7.84 10.68
CA GLY A 22 8.84 8.78 11.78
C GLY A 22 10.31 9.23 11.84
N LEU A 23 11.27 8.30 11.67
CA LEU A 23 12.70 8.64 11.56
C LEU A 23 13.01 9.52 10.34
N ALA A 24 12.24 9.40 9.27
CA ALA A 24 12.32 10.25 8.09
C ALA A 24 11.53 11.58 8.22
N GLY A 25 10.95 11.87 9.39
CA GLY A 25 10.19 13.09 9.64
C GLY A 25 8.75 13.10 9.10
N ILE A 26 8.20 11.92 8.78
CA ILE A 26 6.82 11.77 8.30
C ILE A 26 5.95 11.29 9.48
N SER A 27 4.90 12.05 9.82
CA SER A 27 3.95 11.64 10.86
C SER A 27 3.15 10.40 10.43
N TYR A 28 2.57 9.69 11.40
CA TYR A 28 1.74 8.52 11.09
C TYR A 28 0.51 8.91 10.26
N GLU A 29 -0.08 10.06 10.59
CA GLU A 29 -1.22 10.65 9.90
C GLU A 29 -0.84 11.01 8.46
N ASP A 30 0.30 11.67 8.24
CA ASP A 30 0.78 12.02 6.90
C ASP A 30 1.11 10.78 6.07
N LEU A 31 1.68 9.74 6.68
CA LEU A 31 1.93 8.46 6.02
C LEU A 31 0.61 7.84 5.54
N CYS A 32 -0.42 7.83 6.39
CA CYS A 32 -1.74 7.30 6.03
C CYS A 32 -2.37 8.10 4.88
N LEU A 33 -2.30 9.44 4.94
CA LEU A 33 -2.81 10.32 3.88
C LEU A 33 -2.06 10.10 2.56
N GLN A 34 -0.73 9.94 2.59
CA GLN A 34 0.06 9.61 1.39
C GLN A 34 -0.33 8.27 0.77
N MET A 35 -0.60 7.24 1.59
CA MET A 35 -1.07 5.95 1.11
C MET A 35 -2.44 6.08 0.43
N LEU A 36 -3.37 6.81 1.05
CA LEU A 36 -4.70 7.07 0.48
C LEU A 36 -4.62 7.87 -0.83
N ASP A 37 -3.76 8.89 -0.89
CA ASP A 37 -3.54 9.65 -2.13
C ASP A 37 -2.96 8.79 -3.25
N ARG A 38 -2.27 7.69 -2.95
CA ARG A 38 -1.78 6.75 -3.97
C ARG A 38 -2.73 5.60 -4.26
N ALA A 39 -3.74 5.38 -3.43
CA ALA A 39 -4.74 4.34 -3.61
C ALA A 39 -5.69 4.72 -4.77
N ARG A 40 -5.26 4.46 -6.00
CA ARG A 40 -6.08 4.59 -7.21
C ARG A 40 -6.82 3.27 -7.46
N LEU A 41 -8.08 3.35 -7.89
CA LEU A 41 -8.77 2.18 -8.44
C LEU A 41 -8.21 1.89 -9.84
N GLU A 42 -7.21 1.03 -9.94
CA GLU A 42 -6.91 0.35 -11.20
C GLU A 42 -7.95 -0.75 -11.43
N ARG A 43 -9.19 -0.36 -11.76
CA ARG A 43 -10.17 -1.32 -12.24
C ARG A 43 -9.81 -1.65 -13.68
N GLN A 44 -9.03 -2.72 -13.91
CA GLN A 44 -9.10 -3.36 -15.23
C GLN A 44 -10.56 -3.71 -15.48
N PRO A 45 -11.13 -3.36 -16.65
CA PRO A 45 -12.40 -3.93 -17.07
C PRO A 45 -12.27 -5.45 -16.94
N ARG A 46 -13.11 -6.09 -16.11
CA ARG A 46 -13.25 -7.54 -16.23
C ARG A 46 -13.72 -7.77 -17.65
N GLU A 47 -12.89 -8.41 -18.46
CA GLU A 47 -13.30 -8.88 -19.77
C GLU A 47 -14.54 -9.74 -19.52
N ALA A 48 -15.69 -9.29 -20.02
CA ALA A 48 -16.93 -10.04 -19.86
C ALA A 48 -16.71 -11.39 -20.55
N PRO A 49 -17.12 -12.52 -19.93
CA PRO A 49 -17.02 -13.80 -20.60
C PRO A 49 -17.77 -13.70 -21.94
N THR A 50 -17.08 -14.00 -23.03
CA THR A 50 -17.67 -14.01 -24.37
C THR A 50 -18.86 -14.96 -24.35
N PRO A 51 -20.09 -14.50 -24.67
CA PRO A 51 -21.23 -15.40 -24.71
C PRO A 51 -21.00 -16.44 -25.81
N GLY A 52 -20.82 -17.71 -25.45
CA GLY A 52 -20.81 -18.83 -26.40
C GLY A 52 -19.48 -19.52 -26.67
N ALA A 53 -18.47 -19.43 -25.79
CA ALA A 53 -17.37 -20.40 -25.74
C ALA A 53 -17.74 -21.61 -24.86
#